data_AF-A0A924CCW6-F1
#
_entry.id   AF-A0A924CCW6-F1
#
_cell.length_a   1.000
_cell.length_b   1.000
_cell.length_c   1.000
_cell.angle_alpha   90.00
_cell.angle_beta   90.00
_cell.angle_gamma   90.00
#
_symmetry.space_group_name_H-M   'P 1'
#
loop_
_entity.id
_entity.type
_entity.pdbx_description
1 polymer ?
#
loop_
_entity_poly.entity_id
_entity_poly.type
_entity_poly.pdbx_seq_one_letter_code
_entity_poly.pdbx_strand_id
1 'polypeptide(L)'
;MKKKQIFFAFLVCLLLAPLWMWMAWLVTPKKKLVSAIIDKSTLTSIGQEHMSFNWILNNLRYTKTSTLGYEPSRDYFGFKPLKKEKFNLTGLERFTDAQLEQLSNDCDLVYYTDTYGIYVNEWYRKRNIGERSGVIYGGMSDEDITYLSKMKLKNKLIITEFNTIGSPTSPVIRGKFERLFGLKWSGWTCRFFSSFDTSINLELPKWMVHNYKERHNGKWPFTGAGIAFIKNKGDVVILEDGKDLNFPVPLIKLTSEGKDADVNDNTKYPYWIDIIEPDNKTNKVLANFEINVTEKGAEILNRYSLPAVIPAVTKSRSNHYPFYYFSGDFCDNDVDFSSSYYKGISVFKNLLYSSDDLMERESFFWNFYKPLMSGIINDYYVHQHLKK
;
A
#
# COMPACT_ATOMS: atom_id res chain seq x y z
N MET A 1 -38.22 -11.41 36.42
CA MET A 1 -38.71 -11.20 35.04
C MET A 1 -37.99 -10.07 34.31
N LYS A 2 -37.88 -8.86 34.88
CA LYS A 2 -37.22 -7.71 34.23
C LYS A 2 -35.78 -7.98 33.74
N LYS A 3 -34.93 -8.67 34.52
CA LYS A 3 -33.56 -9.03 34.11
C LYS A 3 -33.50 -9.96 32.88
N LYS A 4 -34.42 -10.93 32.77
CA LYS A 4 -34.50 -11.84 31.60
C LYS A 4 -34.99 -11.12 30.35
N GLN A 5 -35.93 -10.19 30.49
CA GLN A 5 -36.42 -9.36 29.38
C GLN A 5 -35.35 -8.38 28.89
N ILE A 6 -34.59 -7.77 29.81
CA ILE A 6 -33.45 -6.91 29.45
C ILE A 6 -32.37 -7.71 28.73
N PHE A 7 -32.03 -8.90 29.23
CA PHE A 7 -31.06 -9.78 28.57
C PHE A 7 -31.53 -10.22 27.17
N PHE A 8 -32.80 -10.59 27.02
CA PHE A 8 -33.37 -10.95 25.73
C PHE A 8 -33.36 -9.75 24.76
N ALA A 9 -33.73 -8.55 25.23
CA ALA A 9 -33.66 -7.33 24.42
C ALA A 9 -32.22 -7.01 23.98
N PHE A 10 -31.23 -7.17 24.87
CA PHE A 10 -29.82 -7.00 24.53
C PHE A 10 -29.38 -8.00 23.44
N LEU A 11 -29.77 -9.28 23.56
CA LEU A 11 -29.43 -10.31 22.57
C LEU A 11 -30.05 -10.01 21.20
N VAL A 12 -31.31 -9.56 21.17
CA VAL A 12 -31.98 -9.12 19.94
C VAL A 12 -31.27 -7.92 19.32
N CYS A 13 -30.87 -6.92 20.12
CA CYS A 13 -30.09 -5.77 19.62
C CYS A 13 -28.74 -6.20 19.03
N LEU A 14 -28.05 -7.14 19.68
CA LEU A 14 -26.77 -7.67 19.19
C LEU A 14 -26.95 -8.41 17.85
N LEU A 15 -27.99 -9.24 17.74
CA LEU A 15 -28.30 -9.99 16.52
C LEU A 15 -28.71 -9.08 15.36
N LEU A 16 -29.36 -7.95 15.65
CA LEU A 16 -29.73 -6.94 14.65
C LEU A 16 -28.61 -5.92 14.37
N ALA A 17 -27.46 -5.99 15.04
CA ALA A 17 -26.39 -5.01 14.87
C ALA A 17 -25.93 -4.84 13.40
N PRO A 18 -25.70 -5.91 12.61
CA PRO A 18 -25.34 -5.75 11.19
C PRO A 18 -26.40 -4.99 10.38
N LEU A 19 -27.69 -5.25 10.64
CA LEU A 19 -28.79 -4.55 9.98
C LEU A 19 -28.79 -3.05 10.32
N TRP A 20 -28.60 -2.70 11.60
CA TRP A 20 -28.52 -1.31 12.02
C TRP A 20 -27.31 -0.58 11.43
N MET A 21 -26.15 -1.24 11.36
CA MET A 21 -24.93 -0.68 10.76
C MET A 21 -25.08 -0.43 9.27
N TRP A 22 -25.74 -1.35 8.55
CA TRP A 22 -26.05 -1.19 7.14
C TRP A 22 -27.06 -0.07 6.88
N MET A 23 -28.15 0.01 7.66
CA MET A 23 -29.11 1.11 7.57
C MET A 23 -28.45 2.46 7.89
N ALA A 24 -27.59 2.51 8.91
CA ALA A 24 -26.83 3.72 9.24
C ALA A 24 -25.88 4.14 8.10
N TRP A 25 -25.28 3.19 7.39
CA TRP A 25 -24.49 3.46 6.20
C TRP A 25 -25.36 4.00 5.05
N LEU A 26 -26.53 3.42 4.80
CA LEU A 26 -27.45 3.84 3.74
C LEU A 26 -27.85 5.31 3.88
N VAL A 27 -28.22 5.73 5.10
CA VAL A 27 -28.65 7.11 5.40
C VAL A 27 -27.48 8.08 5.54
N THR A 28 -26.23 7.60 5.55
CA THR A 28 -25.07 8.50 5.61
C THR A 28 -24.95 9.28 4.29
N PRO A 29 -24.86 10.62 4.34
CA PRO A 29 -24.74 11.46 3.16
C PRO A 29 -23.53 11.07 2.30
N LYS A 30 -23.71 11.15 0.98
CA LYS A 30 -22.63 10.98 0.01
C LYS A 30 -21.80 12.25 -0.05
N LYS A 31 -20.48 12.10 -0.13
CA LYS A 31 -19.49 13.16 -0.25
C LYS A 31 -18.84 13.05 -1.62
N LYS A 32 -19.00 14.05 -2.48
CA LYS A 32 -18.34 14.04 -3.80
C LYS A 32 -16.85 14.29 -3.59
N LEU A 33 -16.02 13.33 -4.00
CA LEU A 33 -14.57 13.41 -3.97
C LEU A 33 -14.03 12.60 -5.15
N VAL A 34 -13.59 13.29 -6.19
CA VAL A 34 -13.15 12.67 -7.44
C VAL A 34 -11.70 12.23 -7.31
N SER A 35 -11.45 10.93 -7.41
CA SER A 35 -10.16 10.27 -7.25
C SER A 35 -9.72 9.67 -8.57
N ALA A 36 -8.53 10.05 -9.03
CA ALA A 36 -7.82 9.29 -10.05
C ALA A 36 -7.01 8.18 -9.36
N ILE A 37 -7.44 6.93 -9.52
CA ILE A 37 -6.73 5.75 -9.02
C ILE A 37 -5.90 5.19 -10.17
N ILE A 38 -4.58 5.09 -10.00
CA ILE A 38 -3.66 4.53 -10.99
C ILE A 38 -3.14 3.20 -10.45
N ASP A 39 -3.44 2.13 -11.19
CA ASP A 39 -3.06 0.75 -10.88
C ASP A 39 -2.68 0.02 -12.17
N LYS A 40 -1.40 -0.34 -12.30
CA LYS A 40 -0.88 -1.02 -13.49
C LYS A 40 -0.70 -2.53 -13.30
N SER A 41 -0.95 -3.05 -12.11
CA SER A 41 -0.61 -4.42 -11.70
C SER A 41 -1.81 -5.34 -11.50
N THR A 42 -3.02 -4.86 -11.77
CA THR A 42 -4.25 -5.65 -11.60
C THR A 42 -4.29 -6.91 -12.49
N LEU A 43 -3.97 -8.07 -11.91
CA LEU A 43 -3.98 -9.38 -12.60
C LEU A 43 -5.38 -10.02 -12.69
N THR A 44 -6.31 -9.64 -11.81
CA THR A 44 -7.65 -10.23 -11.72
C THR A 44 -8.74 -9.17 -11.94
N SER A 45 -9.92 -9.59 -12.41
CA SER A 45 -11.05 -8.68 -12.63
C SER A 45 -11.65 -8.11 -11.34
N ILE A 46 -11.20 -8.59 -10.17
CA ILE A 46 -11.70 -8.16 -8.86
C ILE A 46 -10.99 -6.87 -8.41
N GLY A 47 -9.76 -6.62 -8.86
CA GLY A 47 -8.99 -5.42 -8.50
C GLY A 47 -8.49 -5.46 -7.06
N GLN A 48 -7.87 -6.58 -6.65
CA GLN A 48 -7.44 -6.80 -5.26
C GLN A 48 -6.47 -5.72 -4.76
N GLU A 49 -5.50 -5.34 -5.59
CA GLU A 49 -4.43 -4.39 -5.23
C GLU A 49 -4.98 -3.07 -4.66
N HIS A 50 -6.02 -2.48 -5.26
CA HIS A 50 -6.63 -1.22 -4.79
C HIS A 50 -7.97 -1.43 -4.05
N MET A 51 -8.31 -2.66 -3.67
CA MET A 51 -9.57 -2.99 -3.00
C MET A 51 -9.72 -2.25 -1.68
N SER A 52 -8.66 -2.22 -0.87
CA SER A 52 -8.66 -1.59 0.45
C SER A 52 -8.91 -0.09 0.39
N PHE A 53 -8.41 0.60 -0.63
CA PHE A 53 -8.69 2.02 -0.83
C PHE A 53 -10.16 2.25 -1.19
N ASN A 54 -10.69 1.47 -2.13
CA ASN A 54 -12.10 1.56 -2.53
C ASN A 54 -13.04 1.20 -1.38
N TRP A 55 -12.66 0.24 -0.54
CA TRP A 55 -13.37 -0.11 0.69
C TRP A 55 -13.54 1.14 1.58
N ILE A 56 -12.46 1.91 1.77
CA ILE A 56 -12.46 3.12 2.60
C ILE A 56 -13.35 4.19 1.98
N LEU A 57 -13.24 4.41 0.66
CA LEU A 57 -14.11 5.35 -0.06
C LEU A 57 -15.59 5.00 0.12
N ASN A 58 -15.96 3.73 -0.05
CA ASN A 58 -17.33 3.28 0.10
C ASN A 58 -17.83 3.40 1.56
N ASN A 59 -17.02 2.97 2.54
CA ASN A 59 -17.39 3.03 3.95
C ASN A 59 -17.58 4.47 4.44
N LEU A 60 -16.76 5.40 3.97
CA LEU A 60 -16.84 6.83 4.28
C LEU A 60 -17.77 7.61 3.35
N ARG A 61 -18.42 6.94 2.40
CA ARG A 61 -19.40 7.50 1.44
C ARG A 61 -18.79 8.55 0.50
N TYR A 62 -17.52 8.42 0.14
CA TYR A 62 -16.89 9.20 -0.92
C TYR A 62 -17.27 8.66 -2.30
N THR A 63 -17.57 9.56 -3.23
CA THR A 63 -18.25 9.26 -4.50
C THR A 63 -17.65 10.04 -5.66
N LYS A 64 -17.64 9.45 -6.86
CA LYS A 64 -17.11 10.08 -8.09
C LYS A 64 -18.08 11.11 -8.70
N THR A 65 -19.38 10.94 -8.44
CA THR A 65 -20.41 11.95 -8.75
C THR A 65 -21.25 12.21 -7.51
N SER A 66 -22.31 13.02 -7.60
CA SER A 66 -23.25 13.20 -6.49
C SER A 66 -23.97 11.91 -6.08
N THR A 67 -23.97 10.88 -6.94
CA THR A 67 -24.76 9.65 -6.74
C THR A 67 -23.96 8.36 -6.85
N LEU A 68 -22.90 8.32 -7.66
CA LEU A 68 -22.18 7.09 -7.99
C LEU A 68 -20.93 6.91 -7.11
N GLY A 69 -20.80 5.73 -6.50
CA GLY A 69 -19.59 5.29 -5.80
C GLY A 69 -18.49 4.80 -6.75
N TYR A 70 -17.38 4.36 -6.15
CA TYR A 70 -16.29 3.72 -6.86
C TYR A 70 -16.49 2.21 -6.92
N GLU A 71 -16.19 1.63 -8.09
CA GLU A 71 -16.22 0.20 -8.36
C GLU A 71 -14.78 -0.29 -8.62
N PRO A 72 -14.20 -1.12 -7.73
CA PRO A 72 -12.80 -1.57 -7.85
C PRO A 72 -12.47 -2.15 -9.23
N SER A 73 -13.34 -3.00 -9.77
CA SER A 73 -13.12 -3.66 -11.06
C SER A 73 -13.02 -2.71 -12.26
N ARG A 74 -13.42 -1.44 -12.14
CA ARG A 74 -13.61 -0.52 -13.27
C ARG A 74 -12.99 0.86 -13.10
N ASP A 75 -13.01 1.42 -11.91
CA ASP A 75 -12.71 2.83 -11.65
C ASP A 75 -11.22 3.07 -11.32
N TYR A 76 -10.35 2.61 -12.22
CA TYR A 76 -8.91 2.87 -12.19
C TYR A 76 -8.32 3.02 -13.60
N PHE A 77 -7.14 3.63 -13.67
CA PHE A 77 -6.31 3.76 -14.86
C PHE A 77 -5.14 2.76 -14.81
N GLY A 78 -5.03 1.92 -15.84
CA GLY A 78 -3.89 1.01 -16.01
C GLY A 78 -4.29 -0.28 -16.73
N PHE A 79 -3.91 -1.44 -16.19
CA PHE A 79 -4.11 -2.72 -16.87
C PHE A 79 -5.47 -3.33 -16.55
N LYS A 80 -6.34 -3.51 -17.56
CA LYS A 80 -7.67 -4.10 -17.37
C LYS A 80 -7.74 -5.52 -17.92
N PRO A 81 -7.74 -6.55 -17.06
CA PRO A 81 -7.83 -7.94 -17.50
C PRO A 81 -9.22 -8.25 -18.07
N LEU A 82 -9.26 -8.97 -19.19
CA LEU A 82 -10.48 -9.47 -19.83
C LEU A 82 -10.45 -11.01 -19.90
N LYS A 83 -11.58 -11.62 -20.23
CA LYS A 83 -11.68 -13.07 -20.42
C LYS A 83 -10.75 -13.54 -21.55
N LYS A 84 -10.29 -14.80 -21.44
CA LYS A 84 -9.41 -15.47 -22.42
C LYS A 84 -8.08 -14.73 -22.63
N GLU A 85 -7.47 -14.24 -21.55
CA GLU A 85 -6.12 -13.64 -21.56
C GLU A 85 -5.97 -12.42 -22.47
N LYS A 86 -7.10 -11.77 -22.77
CA LYS A 86 -7.16 -10.46 -23.41
C LYS A 86 -7.10 -9.37 -22.34
N PHE A 87 -6.63 -8.19 -22.70
CA PHE A 87 -6.59 -7.05 -21.80
C PHE A 87 -6.80 -5.75 -22.56
N ASN A 88 -7.21 -4.72 -21.83
CA ASN A 88 -7.23 -3.35 -22.31
C ASN A 88 -6.24 -2.53 -21.48
N LEU A 89 -5.43 -1.72 -22.15
CA LEU A 89 -4.59 -0.72 -21.49
C LEU A 89 -5.37 0.58 -21.40
N THR A 90 -5.65 1.04 -20.19
CA THR A 90 -6.34 2.31 -19.91
C THR A 90 -5.50 3.19 -18.98
N GLY A 91 -4.18 3.06 -19.04
CA GLY A 91 -3.25 3.93 -18.33
C GLY A 91 -3.18 5.34 -18.92
N LEU A 92 -2.44 6.20 -18.24
CA LEU A 92 -2.30 7.62 -18.59
C LEU A 92 -1.43 7.84 -19.83
N GLU A 93 -0.66 6.85 -20.29
CA GLU A 93 0.17 6.88 -21.50
C GLU A 93 -0.65 7.15 -22.78
N ARG A 94 -1.97 6.96 -22.70
CA ARG A 94 -2.91 7.21 -23.79
C ARG A 94 -3.39 8.67 -23.86
N PHE A 95 -3.07 9.47 -22.85
CA PHE A 95 -3.59 10.82 -22.70
C PHE A 95 -2.65 11.82 -23.35
N THR A 96 -3.24 12.78 -24.06
CA THR A 96 -2.56 14.01 -24.48
C THR A 96 -2.37 14.94 -23.29
N ASP A 97 -1.44 15.91 -23.38
CA ASP A 97 -1.25 16.91 -22.32
C ASP A 97 -2.55 17.66 -21.97
N ALA A 98 -3.38 17.98 -22.96
CA ALA A 98 -4.69 18.62 -22.75
C ALA A 98 -5.66 17.72 -21.96
N GLN A 99 -5.64 16.40 -22.20
CA GLN A 99 -6.45 15.46 -21.43
C GLN A 99 -5.93 15.27 -20.00
N LEU A 100 -4.60 15.29 -19.80
CA LEU A 100 -4.01 15.30 -18.46
C LEU A 100 -4.33 16.58 -17.70
N GLU A 101 -4.35 17.72 -18.40
CA GLU A 101 -4.79 19.00 -17.84
C GLU A 101 -6.24 18.93 -17.39
N GLN A 102 -7.14 18.45 -18.27
CA GLN A 102 -8.55 18.25 -17.94
C GLN A 102 -8.73 17.33 -16.74
N LEU A 103 -8.06 16.17 -16.73
CA LEU A 103 -8.10 15.22 -15.62
C LEU A 103 -7.66 15.87 -14.30
N SER A 104 -6.62 16.69 -14.32
CA SER A 104 -6.12 17.38 -13.12
C SER A 104 -7.04 18.48 -12.60
N ASN A 105 -7.90 19.03 -13.47
CA ASN A 105 -8.95 19.97 -13.07
C ASN A 105 -10.13 19.24 -12.42
N ASP A 106 -10.53 18.11 -13.01
CA ASP A 106 -11.71 17.35 -12.60
C ASP A 106 -11.49 16.53 -11.32
N CYS A 107 -10.26 16.04 -11.10
CA CYS A 107 -9.93 15.25 -9.93
C CYS A 107 -9.61 16.12 -8.70
N ASP A 108 -10.07 15.66 -7.54
CA ASP A 108 -9.75 16.23 -6.24
C ASP A 108 -8.47 15.62 -5.67
N LEU A 109 -8.24 14.32 -5.92
CA LEU A 109 -7.04 13.61 -5.48
C LEU A 109 -6.57 12.61 -6.52
N VAL A 110 -5.30 12.23 -6.42
CA VAL A 110 -4.69 11.12 -7.16
C VAL A 110 -4.04 10.13 -6.20
N TYR A 111 -4.21 8.84 -6.48
CA TYR A 111 -3.55 7.76 -5.76
C TYR A 111 -2.92 6.78 -6.76
N TYR A 112 -1.58 6.71 -6.75
CA TYR A 112 -0.83 5.64 -7.41
C TYR A 112 -0.69 4.48 -6.43
N THR A 113 -1.48 3.43 -6.63
CA THR A 113 -1.54 2.27 -5.75
C THR A 113 -0.47 1.25 -6.11
N ASP A 114 -0.28 0.97 -7.39
CA ASP A 114 0.80 0.12 -7.85
C ASP A 114 1.16 0.41 -9.31
N THR A 115 2.46 0.50 -9.61
CA THR A 115 2.96 0.59 -10.98
C THR A 115 3.87 -0.54 -11.41
N TYR A 116 4.07 -1.59 -10.60
CA TYR A 116 4.91 -2.74 -10.93
C TYR A 116 4.59 -3.32 -12.30
N GLY A 117 3.30 -3.42 -12.62
CA GLY A 117 2.85 -3.92 -13.90
C GLY A 117 2.60 -5.42 -13.93
N ILE A 118 2.47 -5.91 -15.15
CA ILE A 118 2.12 -7.29 -15.48
C ILE A 118 3.27 -7.92 -16.25
N TYR A 119 3.73 -9.09 -15.82
CA TYR A 119 4.78 -9.83 -16.48
C TYR A 119 4.25 -11.01 -17.31
N VAL A 120 5.01 -11.42 -18.32
CA VAL A 120 4.63 -12.51 -19.26
C VAL A 120 4.32 -13.83 -18.56
N ASN A 121 5.10 -14.20 -17.54
CA ASN A 121 4.87 -15.44 -16.80
C ASN A 121 3.56 -15.39 -15.99
N GLU A 122 3.23 -14.22 -15.44
CA GLU A 122 2.04 -14.01 -14.62
C GLU A 122 0.78 -14.05 -15.49
N TRP A 123 0.80 -13.36 -16.63
CA TRP A 123 -0.37 -13.23 -17.49
C TRP A 123 -0.66 -14.45 -18.37
N TYR A 124 0.32 -14.89 -19.17
CA TYR A 124 0.10 -15.93 -20.18
C TYR A 124 0.39 -17.34 -19.67
N ARG A 125 1.30 -17.48 -18.69
CA ARG A 125 1.72 -18.80 -18.22
C ARG A 125 1.04 -19.20 -16.93
N LYS A 126 0.61 -18.24 -16.09
CA LYS A 126 0.01 -18.44 -14.76
C LYS A 126 0.81 -19.44 -13.91
N ARG A 127 2.12 -19.43 -14.09
CA ARG A 127 3.10 -20.35 -13.50
C ARG A 127 4.38 -19.54 -13.27
N ASN A 128 5.14 -19.88 -12.22
CA ASN A 128 6.33 -19.13 -11.83
C ASN A 128 6.02 -17.64 -11.56
N ILE A 129 4.91 -17.38 -10.83
CA ILE A 129 4.52 -16.04 -10.38
C ILE A 129 5.63 -15.53 -9.45
N GLY A 130 6.10 -14.29 -9.67
CA GLY A 130 7.25 -13.74 -8.97
C GLY A 130 8.62 -14.09 -9.57
N GLU A 131 8.71 -14.90 -10.63
CA GLU A 131 9.95 -15.07 -11.40
C GLU A 131 10.13 -13.96 -12.44
N ARG A 132 11.39 -13.55 -12.67
CA ARG A 132 11.72 -12.56 -13.69
C ARG A 132 11.24 -13.04 -15.07
N SER A 133 10.48 -12.19 -15.75
CA SER A 133 10.11 -12.38 -17.15
C SER A 133 9.98 -11.04 -17.89
N GLY A 134 9.60 -11.06 -19.16
CA GLY A 134 9.35 -9.81 -19.90
C GLY A 134 8.16 -9.05 -19.31
N VAL A 135 8.28 -7.72 -19.22
CA VAL A 135 7.18 -6.84 -18.82
C VAL A 135 6.20 -6.69 -19.99
N ILE A 136 4.91 -6.89 -19.76
CA ILE A 136 3.84 -6.62 -20.73
C ILE A 136 3.46 -5.14 -20.68
N TYR A 137 3.27 -4.62 -19.46
CA TYR A 137 2.87 -3.25 -19.17
C TYR A 137 3.22 -2.95 -17.72
N GLY A 138 3.72 -1.76 -17.42
CA GLY A 138 4.16 -1.40 -16.07
C GLY A 138 5.14 -0.23 -16.06
N GLY A 139 5.45 0.22 -14.86
CA GLY A 139 6.30 1.35 -14.55
C GLY A 139 5.58 2.68 -14.75
N MET A 140 6.08 3.72 -14.10
CA MET A 140 5.67 5.08 -14.41
C MET A 140 6.15 5.50 -15.80
N SER A 141 5.30 6.29 -16.45
CA SER A 141 5.49 6.95 -17.73
C SER A 141 5.80 8.44 -17.57
N ASP A 142 6.14 9.11 -18.67
CA ASP A 142 6.25 10.58 -18.68
C ASP A 142 4.91 11.27 -18.45
N GLU A 143 3.81 10.67 -18.92
CA GLU A 143 2.45 11.13 -18.70
C GLU A 143 2.08 11.09 -17.21
N ASP A 144 2.51 10.06 -16.47
CA ASP A 144 2.31 9.98 -15.02
C ASP A 144 3.03 11.13 -14.29
N ILE A 145 4.28 11.40 -14.64
CA ILE A 145 5.05 12.52 -14.08
C ILE A 145 4.42 13.87 -14.41
N THR A 146 3.96 14.04 -15.67
CA THR A 146 3.30 15.25 -16.13
C THR A 146 2.00 15.48 -15.36
N TYR A 147 1.19 14.43 -15.18
CA TYR A 147 -0.04 14.49 -14.40
C TYR A 147 0.22 14.83 -12.93
N LEU A 148 1.20 14.17 -12.30
CA LEU A 148 1.60 14.46 -10.91
C LEU A 148 2.10 15.90 -10.73
N SER A 149 2.85 16.43 -11.70
CA SER A 149 3.28 17.83 -11.71
C SER A 149 2.07 18.77 -11.76
N LYS A 150 1.09 18.52 -12.62
CA LYS A 150 -0.15 19.31 -12.71
C LYS A 150 -0.96 19.25 -11.43
N MET A 151 -1.11 18.07 -10.81
CA MET A 151 -1.78 17.91 -9.51
C MET A 151 -1.07 18.70 -8.40
N LYS A 152 0.28 18.66 -8.39
CA LYS A 152 1.10 19.38 -7.42
C LYS A 152 0.94 20.90 -7.55
N LEU A 153 0.98 21.42 -8.79
CA LEU A 153 0.79 22.85 -9.09
C LEU A 153 -0.61 23.34 -8.71
N LYS A 154 -1.63 22.49 -8.80
CA LYS A 154 -3.02 22.78 -8.45
C LYS A 154 -3.35 22.54 -6.97
N ASN A 155 -2.34 22.24 -6.15
CA ASN A 155 -2.50 22.03 -4.70
C ASN A 155 -3.48 20.88 -4.36
N LYS A 156 -3.57 19.87 -5.24
CA LYS A 156 -4.42 18.70 -5.07
C LYS A 156 -3.73 17.63 -4.22
N LEU A 157 -4.52 16.76 -3.59
CA LEU A 157 -3.99 15.64 -2.81
C LEU A 157 -3.33 14.60 -3.71
N ILE A 158 -2.09 14.25 -3.39
CA ILE A 158 -1.30 13.24 -4.08
C ILE A 158 -0.89 12.19 -3.06
N ILE A 159 -1.24 10.94 -3.34
CA ILE A 159 -0.80 9.78 -2.59
C ILE A 159 -0.12 8.82 -3.56
N THR A 160 1.03 8.30 -3.18
CA THR A 160 1.77 7.29 -3.94
C THR A 160 2.30 6.27 -2.96
N GLU A 161 2.39 5.01 -3.36
CA GLU A 161 2.96 3.99 -2.48
C GLU A 161 4.04 3.14 -3.15
N PHE A 162 4.48 2.13 -2.40
CA PHE A 162 5.45 1.14 -2.80
C PHE A 162 5.24 0.68 -4.24
N ASN A 163 6.34 0.30 -4.90
CA ASN A 163 6.33 -0.20 -6.28
C ASN A 163 5.88 0.81 -7.35
N THR A 164 5.83 2.09 -7.00
CA THR A 164 5.62 3.18 -7.96
C THR A 164 6.93 3.59 -8.67
N ILE A 165 8.06 3.64 -7.94
CA ILE A 165 9.35 4.12 -8.47
C ILE A 165 10.41 3.02 -8.67
N GLY A 166 10.12 1.81 -8.17
CA GLY A 166 10.91 0.60 -8.38
C GLY A 166 10.86 0.10 -9.83
N SER A 167 11.60 -0.95 -10.15
CA SER A 167 11.45 -1.60 -11.47
C SER A 167 10.00 -2.08 -11.65
N PRO A 168 9.39 -1.87 -12.83
CA PRO A 168 10.02 -1.56 -14.11
C PRO A 168 10.06 -0.06 -14.47
N THR A 169 9.76 0.86 -13.54
CA THR A 169 9.95 2.30 -13.77
C THR A 169 11.41 2.60 -14.14
N SER A 170 11.59 3.26 -15.29
CA SER A 170 12.94 3.52 -15.81
C SER A 170 13.71 4.46 -14.87
N PRO A 171 15.05 4.37 -14.81
CA PRO A 171 15.86 5.27 -13.98
C PRO A 171 15.63 6.76 -14.28
N VAL A 172 15.33 7.10 -15.54
CA VAL A 172 15.04 8.48 -15.96
C VAL A 172 13.73 8.98 -15.34
N ILE A 173 12.66 8.18 -15.42
CA ILE A 173 11.35 8.52 -14.86
C ILE A 173 11.40 8.54 -13.33
N ARG A 174 12.03 7.54 -12.69
CA ARG A 174 12.28 7.55 -11.25
C ARG A 174 12.99 8.83 -10.83
N GLY A 175 14.06 9.21 -11.51
CA GLY A 175 14.78 10.45 -11.20
C GLY A 175 13.91 11.71 -11.33
N LYS A 176 12.96 11.76 -12.27
CA LYS A 176 11.98 12.85 -12.37
C LYS A 176 11.04 12.88 -11.15
N PHE A 177 10.52 11.71 -10.74
CA PHE A 177 9.67 11.59 -9.55
C PHE A 177 10.40 12.01 -8.27
N GLU A 178 11.60 11.45 -8.06
CA GLU A 178 12.47 11.72 -6.91
C GLU A 178 12.74 13.23 -6.74
N ARG A 179 13.05 13.92 -7.85
CA ARG A 179 13.21 15.39 -7.85
C ARG A 179 11.89 16.14 -7.64
N LEU A 180 10.79 15.66 -8.21
CA LEU A 180 9.48 16.31 -8.09
C LEU A 180 8.99 16.30 -6.63
N PHE A 181 9.26 15.22 -5.88
CA PHE A 181 8.73 15.05 -4.53
C PHE A 181 9.77 15.10 -3.41
N GLY A 182 11.07 15.18 -3.72
CA GLY A 182 12.12 15.30 -2.71
C GLY A 182 12.32 14.02 -1.91
N LEU A 183 12.42 12.88 -2.59
CA LEU A 183 12.74 11.59 -1.99
C LEU A 183 13.66 10.80 -2.91
N LYS A 184 14.37 9.82 -2.36
CA LYS A 184 15.30 8.98 -3.12
C LYS A 184 15.13 7.53 -2.74
N TRP A 185 15.01 6.64 -3.73
CA TRP A 185 15.04 5.21 -3.48
C TRP A 185 16.48 4.70 -3.41
N SER A 186 16.81 3.93 -2.39
CA SER A 186 18.14 3.33 -2.23
C SER A 186 18.44 2.23 -3.25
N GLY A 187 17.41 1.75 -3.96
CA GLY A 187 17.48 0.57 -4.81
C GLY A 187 17.27 -0.74 -4.06
N TRP A 188 16.97 -0.67 -2.76
CA TRP A 188 16.64 -1.82 -1.91
C TRP A 188 15.16 -1.85 -1.57
N THR A 189 14.65 -3.07 -1.49
CA THR A 189 13.38 -3.40 -0.85
C THR A 189 13.60 -4.44 0.24
N CYS A 190 12.67 -4.59 1.17
CA CYS A 190 12.67 -5.73 2.08
C CYS A 190 11.28 -6.29 2.32
N ARG A 191 11.22 -7.53 2.80
CA ARG A 191 9.97 -8.24 3.15
C ARG A 191 10.25 -9.32 4.19
N PHE A 192 9.27 -9.57 5.05
CA PHE A 192 9.28 -10.69 5.97
C PHE A 192 8.83 -12.00 5.28
N PHE A 193 9.49 -13.10 5.62
CA PHE A 193 9.15 -14.45 5.22
C PHE A 193 9.01 -15.34 6.44
N SER A 194 7.94 -16.14 6.50
CA SER A 194 7.67 -17.09 7.58
C SER A 194 8.69 -18.23 7.64
N SER A 195 9.37 -18.52 6.54
CA SER A 195 10.53 -19.43 6.50
C SER A 195 11.39 -19.17 5.27
N PHE A 196 12.71 -19.23 5.43
CA PHE A 196 13.71 -19.27 4.35
C PHE A 196 14.03 -20.69 3.88
N ASP A 197 13.41 -21.72 4.45
CA ASP A 197 13.55 -23.09 3.97
C ASP A 197 12.81 -23.28 2.65
N THR A 198 13.56 -23.47 1.56
CA THR A 198 13.04 -23.64 0.20
C THR A 198 12.19 -24.90 0.00
N SER A 199 12.21 -25.85 0.94
CA SER A 199 11.36 -27.04 0.92
C SER A 199 10.00 -26.81 1.59
N ILE A 200 9.89 -25.80 2.46
CA ILE A 200 8.68 -25.45 3.20
C ILE A 200 7.97 -24.28 2.53
N ASN A 201 8.72 -23.19 2.26
CA ASN A 201 8.15 -21.97 1.70
C ASN A 201 8.32 -21.94 0.18
N LEU A 202 7.26 -22.37 -0.52
CA LEU A 202 7.20 -22.35 -1.98
C LEU A 202 7.00 -20.94 -2.58
N GLU A 203 6.68 -19.94 -1.75
CA GLU A 203 6.55 -18.54 -2.18
C GLU A 203 7.88 -17.80 -2.25
N LEU A 204 8.98 -18.40 -1.77
CA LEU A 204 10.31 -17.83 -1.93
C LEU A 204 10.66 -17.73 -3.42
N PRO A 205 10.91 -16.52 -3.94
CA PRO A 205 11.29 -16.36 -5.33
C PRO A 205 12.61 -17.08 -5.62
N LYS A 206 12.65 -17.95 -6.63
CA LYS A 206 13.84 -18.78 -6.90
C LYS A 206 15.02 -17.92 -7.32
N TRP A 207 14.77 -16.81 -8.02
CA TRP A 207 15.81 -15.84 -8.37
C TRP A 207 16.49 -15.24 -7.14
N MET A 208 15.79 -15.07 -6.01
CA MET A 208 16.39 -14.52 -4.78
C MET A 208 17.40 -15.52 -4.20
N VAL A 209 16.99 -16.79 -4.10
CA VAL A 209 17.84 -17.90 -3.65
C VAL A 209 19.04 -18.06 -4.58
N HIS A 210 18.81 -18.01 -5.90
CA HIS A 210 19.86 -18.13 -6.90
C HIS A 210 20.88 -16.99 -6.78
N ASN A 211 20.42 -15.73 -6.77
CA ASN A 211 21.29 -14.55 -6.66
C ASN A 211 22.16 -14.57 -5.39
N TYR A 212 21.61 -15.05 -4.27
CA TYR A 212 22.37 -15.23 -3.05
C TYR A 212 23.44 -16.31 -3.22
N LYS A 213 23.08 -17.49 -3.73
CA LYS A 213 23.98 -18.63 -3.93
C LYS A 213 25.15 -18.29 -4.86
N GLU A 214 24.92 -17.52 -5.92
CA GLU A 214 25.97 -17.07 -6.84
C GLU A 214 27.11 -16.32 -6.15
N ARG A 215 26.80 -15.58 -5.08
CA ARG A 215 27.78 -14.77 -4.32
C ARG A 215 28.33 -15.49 -3.07
N HIS A 216 27.78 -16.65 -2.72
CA HIS A 216 28.07 -17.36 -1.45
C HIS A 216 28.41 -18.84 -1.68
N ASN A 217 29.19 -19.13 -2.73
CA ASN A 217 29.71 -20.46 -3.05
C ASN A 217 28.61 -21.54 -3.14
N GLY A 218 27.46 -21.19 -3.71
CA GLY A 218 26.33 -22.11 -3.89
C GLY A 218 25.52 -22.39 -2.62
N LYS A 219 25.85 -21.76 -1.48
CA LYS A 219 25.22 -22.05 -0.18
C LYS A 219 23.98 -21.20 0.05
N TRP A 220 22.96 -21.82 0.65
CA TRP A 220 21.79 -21.16 1.22
C TRP A 220 21.59 -21.73 2.63
N PRO A 221 22.23 -21.13 3.65
CA PRO A 221 22.26 -21.69 5.01
C PRO A 221 21.05 -21.28 5.86
N PHE A 222 20.02 -20.69 5.26
CA PHE A 222 18.86 -20.12 5.96
C PHE A 222 17.68 -21.07 5.94
N THR A 223 17.00 -21.21 7.07
CA THR A 223 15.81 -22.06 7.22
C THR A 223 14.73 -21.43 8.11
N GLY A 224 15.10 -20.49 8.98
CA GLY A 224 14.19 -19.82 9.90
C GLY A 224 13.32 -18.76 9.22
N ALA A 225 12.39 -18.19 9.99
CA ALA A 225 11.68 -16.97 9.60
C ALA A 225 12.62 -15.76 9.62
N GLY A 226 12.26 -14.67 8.97
CA GLY A 226 12.99 -13.42 9.08
C GLY A 226 12.80 -12.48 7.90
N ILE A 227 13.73 -11.53 7.72
CA ILE A 227 13.60 -10.46 6.74
C ILE A 227 14.65 -10.61 5.65
N ALA A 228 14.22 -10.57 4.40
CA ALA A 228 15.10 -10.49 3.24
C ALA A 228 15.13 -9.06 2.70
N PHE A 229 16.33 -8.52 2.53
CA PHE A 229 16.61 -7.29 1.81
C PHE A 229 17.10 -7.64 0.41
N ILE A 230 16.54 -6.98 -0.58
CA ILE A 230 16.78 -7.26 -1.99
C ILE A 230 17.14 -5.97 -2.70
N LYS A 231 18.31 -5.95 -3.33
CA LYS A 231 18.71 -4.86 -4.20
C LYS A 231 18.23 -5.12 -5.62
N ASN A 232 17.81 -4.09 -6.35
CA ASN A 232 17.38 -4.20 -7.74
C ASN A 232 18.42 -4.89 -8.65
N LYS A 233 19.72 -4.78 -8.32
CA LYS A 233 20.85 -5.43 -9.03
C LYS A 233 21.23 -6.83 -8.51
N GLY A 234 20.41 -7.42 -7.64
CA GLY A 234 20.51 -8.82 -7.24
C GLY A 234 21.28 -9.11 -5.95
N ASP A 235 21.77 -8.12 -5.22
CA ASP A 235 22.31 -8.39 -3.88
C ASP A 235 21.16 -8.77 -2.93
N VAL A 236 21.38 -9.80 -2.11
CA VAL A 236 20.40 -10.32 -1.15
C VAL A 236 21.06 -10.38 0.22
N VAL A 237 20.41 -9.80 1.22
CA VAL A 237 20.84 -9.84 2.63
C VAL A 237 19.69 -10.44 3.44
N ILE A 238 20.00 -11.44 4.26
CA ILE A 238 19.01 -12.14 5.08
C ILE A 238 19.33 -11.89 6.55
N LEU A 239 18.28 -11.59 7.34
CA LEU A 239 18.31 -11.58 8.79
C LEU A 239 17.35 -12.66 9.29
N GLU A 240 17.84 -13.66 10.02
CA GLU A 240 17.00 -14.73 10.59
C GLU A 240 16.53 -14.38 12.02
N ASP A 241 15.29 -14.77 12.32
CA ASP A 241 14.70 -14.67 13.65
C ASP A 241 15.51 -15.42 14.71
N GLY A 242 15.60 -14.83 15.91
CA GLY A 242 16.37 -15.35 17.04
C GLY A 242 17.90 -15.32 16.87
N LYS A 243 18.42 -15.09 15.66
CA LYS A 243 19.88 -14.93 15.40
C LYS A 243 20.24 -13.47 15.17
N ASP A 244 19.56 -12.84 14.22
CA ASP A 244 19.85 -11.49 13.74
C ASP A 244 18.74 -10.51 14.12
N LEU A 245 17.57 -11.02 14.48
CA LEU A 245 16.38 -10.26 14.89
C LEU A 245 15.97 -10.63 16.32
N ASN A 246 15.57 -9.63 17.11
CA ASN A 246 14.86 -9.83 18.38
C ASN A 246 13.35 -10.01 18.16
N PHE A 247 12.83 -9.54 17.01
CA PHE A 247 11.46 -9.74 16.60
C PHE A 247 11.40 -9.90 15.07
N PRO A 248 10.72 -10.93 14.54
CA PRO A 248 10.87 -11.34 13.14
C PRO A 248 10.26 -10.37 12.11
N VAL A 249 9.26 -9.57 12.49
CA VAL A 249 8.47 -8.75 11.57
C VAL A 249 8.72 -7.26 11.82
N PRO A 250 8.85 -6.41 10.79
CA PRO A 250 8.87 -4.96 10.97
C PRO A 250 7.62 -4.46 11.72
N LEU A 251 7.83 -3.51 12.64
CA LEU A 251 6.74 -2.83 13.35
C LEU A 251 6.63 -1.40 12.84
N ILE A 252 5.42 -0.95 12.51
CA ILE A 252 5.18 0.45 12.18
C ILE A 252 4.95 1.23 13.47
N LYS A 253 5.73 2.30 13.62
CA LYS A 253 5.62 3.24 14.75
C LYS A 253 5.52 4.68 14.30
N LEU A 254 4.71 5.46 15.02
CA LEU A 254 4.61 6.90 14.78
C LEU A 254 5.88 7.63 15.21
N THR A 255 6.22 8.69 14.47
CA THR A 255 7.21 9.67 14.90
C THR A 255 6.53 10.79 15.68
N SER A 256 7.31 11.72 16.24
CA SER A 256 6.78 12.95 16.83
C SER A 256 5.96 13.81 15.86
N GLU A 257 6.25 13.73 14.55
CA GLU A 257 5.54 14.47 13.50
C GLU A 257 4.20 13.82 13.11
N GLY A 258 4.02 12.52 13.42
CA GLY A 258 2.81 11.74 13.14
C GLY A 258 1.92 11.46 14.34
N LYS A 259 2.28 11.94 15.53
CA LYS A 259 1.58 11.66 16.81
C LYS A 259 0.08 11.99 16.82
N ASP A 260 -0.37 12.90 15.96
CA ASP A 260 -1.76 13.32 15.88
C ASP A 260 -2.61 12.38 15.00
N ALA A 261 -1.98 11.39 14.35
CA ALA A 261 -2.69 10.36 13.59
C ALA A 261 -3.34 9.36 14.54
N ASP A 262 -4.64 9.13 14.39
CA ASP A 262 -5.44 8.18 15.18
C ASP A 262 -5.21 6.72 14.73
N VAL A 263 -3.98 6.24 14.84
CA VAL A 263 -3.54 4.89 14.43
C VAL A 263 -2.94 4.14 15.61
N ASN A 264 -2.87 2.81 15.52
CA ASN A 264 -2.08 2.01 16.46
C ASN A 264 -0.59 2.08 16.09
N ASP A 265 0.21 2.68 16.97
CA ASP A 265 1.63 2.96 16.81
C ASP A 265 2.55 1.77 17.08
N ASN A 266 2.00 0.55 17.13
CA ASN A 266 2.76 -0.69 17.25
C ASN A 266 2.08 -1.80 16.42
N THR A 267 1.98 -1.58 15.11
CA THR A 267 1.31 -2.51 14.18
C THR A 267 2.35 -3.26 13.35
N LYS A 268 2.28 -4.59 13.29
CA LYS A 268 3.18 -5.39 12.44
C LYS A 268 2.92 -5.13 10.96
N TYR A 269 3.98 -5.23 10.15
CA TYR A 269 3.89 -5.11 8.71
C TYR A 269 4.79 -6.16 8.02
N PRO A 270 4.23 -7.30 7.60
CA PRO A 270 5.00 -8.41 7.04
C PRO A 270 5.35 -8.26 5.56
N TYR A 271 4.83 -7.24 4.88
CA TYR A 271 4.85 -7.18 3.43
C TYR A 271 5.98 -6.30 2.88
N TRP A 272 5.94 -6.00 1.58
CA TRP A 272 7.03 -5.34 0.88
C TRP A 272 7.23 -3.88 1.32
N ILE A 273 8.48 -3.51 1.55
CA ILE A 273 8.91 -2.18 1.96
C ILE A 273 9.97 -1.66 0.98
N ASP A 274 9.80 -0.43 0.48
CA ASP A 274 10.82 0.36 -0.20
C ASP A 274 11.74 1.02 0.83
N ILE A 275 13.05 0.90 0.62
CA ILE A 275 14.01 1.63 1.44
C ILE A 275 14.30 2.97 0.77
N ILE A 276 13.62 4.00 1.25
CA ILE A 276 13.75 5.38 0.76
C ILE A 276 14.46 6.30 1.76
N GLU A 277 15.00 7.38 1.22
CA GLU A 277 15.55 8.51 1.97
C GLU A 277 14.81 9.80 1.53
N PRO A 278 13.96 10.39 2.38
CA PRO A 278 13.29 11.65 2.09
C PRO A 278 14.21 12.85 2.32
N ASP A 279 14.06 13.89 1.50
CA ASP A 279 14.67 15.20 1.77
C ASP A 279 13.92 15.88 2.93
N ASN A 280 14.56 15.89 4.10
CA ASN A 280 13.99 16.45 5.34
C ASN A 280 13.66 17.96 5.27
N LYS A 281 14.18 18.70 4.27
CA LYS A 281 13.83 20.11 4.06
C LYS A 281 12.43 20.25 3.46
N THR A 282 12.04 19.33 2.59
CA THR A 282 10.77 19.38 1.85
C THR A 282 9.73 18.41 2.39
N ASN A 283 10.17 17.39 3.12
CA ASN A 283 9.34 16.32 3.66
C ASN A 283 9.58 16.09 5.16
N LYS A 284 8.60 15.43 5.77
CA LYS A 284 8.65 14.91 7.13
C LYS A 284 8.14 13.48 7.17
N VAL A 285 8.66 12.69 8.08
CA VAL A 285 8.28 11.29 8.25
C VAL A 285 7.27 11.20 9.39
N LEU A 286 6.06 10.69 9.11
CA LEU A 286 4.98 10.53 10.11
C LEU A 286 5.08 9.20 10.85
N ALA A 287 5.57 8.16 10.18
CA ALA A 287 5.75 6.83 10.75
C ALA A 287 6.98 6.14 10.14
N ASN A 288 7.59 5.25 10.91
CA ASN A 288 8.71 4.40 10.50
C ASN A 288 8.34 2.92 10.60
N PHE A 289 8.92 2.10 9.73
CA PHE A 289 9.14 0.69 10.00
C PHE A 289 10.38 0.55 10.88
N GLU A 290 10.24 -0.13 12.01
CA GLU A 290 11.33 -0.48 12.89
C GLU A 290 11.60 -1.98 12.79
N ILE A 291 12.83 -2.31 12.36
CA ILE A 291 13.35 -3.67 12.31
C ILE A 291 14.16 -3.89 13.58
N ASN A 292 13.63 -4.74 14.47
CA ASN A 292 14.24 -4.99 15.77
C ASN A 292 15.39 -6.00 15.64
N VAL A 293 16.60 -5.49 15.41
CA VAL A 293 17.82 -6.29 15.21
C VAL A 293 18.56 -6.60 16.51
N THR A 294 19.25 -7.74 16.55
CA THR A 294 20.31 -8.01 17.54
C THR A 294 21.57 -7.19 17.19
N GLU A 295 22.59 -7.19 18.05
CA GLU A 295 23.90 -6.59 17.73
C GLU A 295 24.48 -7.17 16.43
N LYS A 296 24.40 -8.49 16.27
CA LYS A 296 24.82 -9.19 15.05
C LYS A 296 24.00 -8.76 13.83
N GLY A 297 22.69 -8.61 13.96
CA GLY A 297 21.84 -8.08 12.89
C GLY A 297 22.21 -6.65 12.50
N ALA A 298 22.52 -5.79 13.48
CA ALA A 298 22.97 -4.44 13.23
C ALA A 298 24.32 -4.40 12.48
N GLU A 299 25.26 -5.29 12.82
CA GLU A 299 26.52 -5.43 12.07
C GLU A 299 26.30 -5.84 10.61
N ILE A 300 25.36 -6.77 10.36
CA ILE A 300 24.98 -7.17 9.00
C ILE A 300 24.42 -5.98 8.24
N LEU A 301 23.45 -5.26 8.81
CA LEU A 301 22.84 -4.09 8.16
C LEU A 301 23.88 -2.99 7.87
N ASN A 302 24.76 -2.68 8.81
CA ASN A 302 25.81 -1.66 8.66
C ASN A 302 26.77 -1.99 7.51
N ARG A 303 27.12 -3.27 7.32
CA ARG A 303 27.99 -3.72 6.21
C ARG A 303 27.42 -3.37 4.83
N TYR A 304 26.09 -3.36 4.71
CA TYR A 304 25.40 -3.05 3.45
C TYR A 304 24.82 -1.63 3.42
N SER A 305 25.10 -0.81 4.44
CA SER A 305 24.53 0.53 4.61
C SER A 305 22.99 0.52 4.59
N LEU A 306 22.40 -0.52 5.19
CA LEU A 306 20.96 -0.66 5.32
C LEU A 306 20.48 -0.09 6.68
N PRO A 307 19.40 0.69 6.71
CA PRO A 307 18.87 1.20 7.96
C PRO A 307 17.97 0.16 8.65
N ALA A 308 18.02 0.11 9.99
CA ALA A 308 17.04 -0.63 10.80
C ALA A 308 15.72 0.15 10.99
N VAL A 309 15.74 1.45 10.74
CA VAL A 309 14.57 2.34 10.82
C VAL A 309 14.33 2.94 9.44
N ILE A 310 13.23 2.54 8.80
CA ILE A 310 12.89 2.93 7.43
C ILE A 310 11.65 3.83 7.47
N PRO A 311 11.62 4.98 6.78
CA PRO A 311 10.40 5.79 6.67
C PRO A 311 9.24 4.97 6.10
N ALA A 312 8.13 4.85 6.82
CA ALA A 312 6.92 4.16 6.37
C ALA A 312 5.95 5.12 5.71
N VAL A 313 5.75 6.30 6.30
CA VAL A 313 4.85 7.34 5.77
C VAL A 313 5.60 8.66 5.70
N THR A 314 5.89 9.12 4.50
CA THR A 314 6.50 10.42 4.24
C THR A 314 5.42 11.40 3.80
N LYS A 315 5.40 12.61 4.36
CA LYS A 315 4.46 13.69 4.03
C LYS A 315 5.24 14.95 3.64
N SER A 316 4.76 15.69 2.65
CA SER A 316 5.30 17.02 2.35
C SER A 316 5.13 18.00 3.52
N ARG A 317 6.16 18.82 3.78
CA ARG A 317 6.06 19.93 4.74
C ARG A 317 5.24 21.11 4.19
N SER A 318 5.09 21.18 2.87
CA SER A 318 4.36 22.27 2.21
C SER A 318 2.86 22.14 2.42
N ASN A 319 2.23 23.21 2.90
CA ASN A 319 0.77 23.33 2.93
C ASN A 319 0.16 23.58 1.54
N HIS A 320 0.99 23.85 0.53
CA HIS A 320 0.53 24.12 -0.82
C HIS A 320 0.29 22.83 -1.60
N TYR A 321 1.06 21.75 -1.41
CA TYR A 321 0.76 20.47 -2.07
C TYR A 321 0.71 19.35 -1.02
N PRO A 322 -0.48 18.82 -0.67
CA PRO A 322 -0.58 17.70 0.25
C PRO A 322 -0.12 16.43 -0.46
N PHE A 323 1.13 16.02 -0.22
CA PHE A 323 1.75 14.84 -0.81
C PHE A 323 2.10 13.82 0.28
N TYR A 324 1.81 12.55 -0.01
CA TYR A 324 2.13 11.41 0.84
C TYR A 324 2.81 10.31 -0.01
N TYR A 325 3.93 9.78 0.50
CA TYR A 325 4.57 8.56 0.01
C TYR A 325 4.47 7.48 1.09
N PHE A 326 3.82 6.36 0.78
CA PHE A 326 3.86 5.18 1.62
C PHE A 326 4.94 4.24 1.12
N SER A 327 5.91 3.92 1.96
CA SER A 327 7.01 3.03 1.54
C SER A 327 6.64 1.56 1.66
N GLY A 328 5.45 1.23 2.14
CA GLY A 328 4.89 -0.12 2.06
C GLY A 328 3.78 -0.18 1.01
N ASP A 329 3.55 -1.39 0.50
CA ASP A 329 2.37 -1.74 -0.27
C ASP A 329 1.16 -1.78 0.68
N PHE A 330 0.54 -0.62 0.84
CA PHE A 330 -0.40 -0.34 1.92
C PHE A 330 -1.82 -0.66 1.51
N CYS A 331 -2.13 -0.64 0.22
CA CYS A 331 -3.48 -0.90 -0.26
C CYS A 331 -3.74 -2.37 -0.63
N ASP A 332 -2.71 -3.20 -0.82
CA ASP A 332 -2.84 -4.65 -0.93
C ASP A 332 -3.09 -5.30 0.46
N ASN A 333 -4.36 -5.39 0.84
CA ASN A 333 -4.81 -6.12 2.04
C ASN A 333 -5.94 -7.07 1.66
N ASP A 334 -6.06 -8.17 2.39
CA ASP A 334 -7.16 -9.11 2.20
C ASP A 334 -8.41 -8.61 2.94
N VAL A 335 -9.20 -7.76 2.26
CA VAL A 335 -10.44 -7.22 2.82
C VAL A 335 -11.64 -7.54 1.93
N ASP A 336 -12.72 -8.02 2.54
CA ASP A 336 -13.99 -8.18 1.84
C ASP A 336 -14.65 -6.81 1.63
N PHE A 337 -14.81 -6.42 0.36
CA PHE A 337 -15.50 -5.19 -0.02
C PHE A 337 -16.94 -5.11 0.53
N SER A 338 -17.64 -6.24 0.69
CA SER A 338 -19.01 -6.26 1.21
C SER A 338 -19.11 -5.67 2.62
N SER A 339 -18.03 -5.79 3.41
CA SER A 339 -17.97 -5.27 4.77
C SER A 339 -17.92 -3.72 4.82
N SER A 340 -17.60 -3.06 3.70
CA SER A 340 -17.57 -1.59 3.62
C SER A 340 -18.95 -0.95 3.77
N TYR A 341 -20.03 -1.71 3.58
CA TYR A 341 -21.41 -1.23 3.72
C TYR A 341 -21.89 -1.15 5.18
N TYR A 342 -21.06 -1.50 6.16
CA TYR A 342 -21.42 -1.45 7.58
C TYR A 342 -20.74 -0.27 8.27
N LYS A 343 -21.53 0.76 8.62
CA LYS A 343 -21.02 1.91 9.37
C LYS A 343 -20.64 1.51 10.79
N GLY A 344 -19.46 1.92 11.23
CA GLY A 344 -18.96 1.62 12.59
C GLY A 344 -18.31 0.24 12.74
N ILE A 345 -18.13 -0.52 11.66
CA ILE A 345 -17.52 -1.86 11.68
C ILE A 345 -16.14 -1.92 12.34
N SER A 346 -15.37 -0.82 12.31
CA SER A 346 -14.07 -0.73 12.98
C SER A 346 -14.13 -0.91 14.50
N VAL A 347 -15.28 -0.71 15.14
CA VAL A 347 -15.45 -1.01 16.58
C VAL A 347 -15.26 -2.52 16.85
N PHE A 348 -15.56 -3.35 15.85
CA PHE A 348 -15.46 -4.81 15.92
C PHE A 348 -14.20 -5.37 15.26
N LYS A 349 -13.18 -4.52 14.97
CA LYS A 349 -11.99 -4.93 14.22
C LYS A 349 -11.27 -6.15 14.78
N ASN A 350 -11.24 -6.32 16.10
CA ASN A 350 -10.59 -7.46 16.76
C ASN A 350 -11.28 -8.81 16.45
N LEU A 351 -12.48 -8.81 15.87
CA LEU A 351 -13.18 -10.01 15.40
C LEU A 351 -12.94 -10.29 13.91
N LEU A 352 -12.25 -9.39 13.20
CA LEU A 352 -12.10 -9.43 11.75
C LEU A 352 -10.71 -9.91 11.31
N TYR A 353 -9.81 -10.17 12.25
CA TYR A 353 -8.49 -10.72 11.97
C TYR A 353 -8.00 -11.58 13.13
N SER A 354 -7.10 -12.52 12.85
CA SER A 354 -6.36 -13.26 13.87
C SER A 354 -4.98 -12.63 14.06
N SER A 355 -4.55 -12.43 15.30
CA SER A 355 -3.21 -11.92 15.59
C SER A 355 -2.12 -13.00 15.56
N ASP A 356 -2.50 -14.28 15.47
CA ASP A 356 -1.60 -15.42 15.66
C ASP A 356 -0.69 -15.67 14.46
N ASP A 357 -1.15 -15.37 13.24
CA ASP A 357 -0.35 -15.47 12.03
C ASP A 357 0.47 -14.20 11.85
N LEU A 358 1.78 -14.28 11.72
CA LEU A 358 2.64 -13.11 11.48
C LEU A 358 2.55 -12.57 10.04
N MET A 359 2.07 -13.37 9.09
CA MET A 359 1.94 -13.01 7.67
C MET A 359 0.64 -12.28 7.32
N GLU A 360 -0.39 -12.35 8.16
CA GLU A 360 -1.67 -11.66 7.93
C GLU A 360 -1.51 -10.14 7.88
N ARG A 361 -2.34 -9.49 7.07
CA ARG A 361 -2.28 -8.05 6.79
C ARG A 361 -3.55 -7.31 7.21
N GLU A 362 -4.60 -8.03 7.59
CA GLU A 362 -5.88 -7.50 8.00
C GLU A 362 -5.75 -6.66 9.27
N SER A 363 -4.90 -7.07 10.23
CA SER A 363 -4.60 -6.26 11.40
C SER A 363 -3.94 -4.92 11.01
N PHE A 364 -3.06 -4.92 10.00
CA PHE A 364 -2.46 -3.71 9.47
C PHE A 364 -3.51 -2.79 8.84
N PHE A 365 -4.41 -3.35 8.02
CA PHE A 365 -5.54 -2.62 7.46
C PHE A 365 -6.36 -1.92 8.55
N TRP A 366 -6.81 -2.67 9.56
CA TRP A 366 -7.73 -2.15 10.57
C TRP A 366 -7.09 -1.21 11.59
N ASN A 367 -5.83 -1.45 11.94
CA ASN A 367 -5.15 -0.72 13.01
C ASN A 367 -4.33 0.47 12.53
N PHE A 368 -3.87 0.46 11.28
CA PHE A 368 -2.99 1.49 10.76
C PHE A 368 -3.50 2.12 9.46
N TYR A 369 -3.63 1.34 8.38
CA TYR A 369 -3.90 1.90 7.05
C TYR A 369 -5.29 2.56 6.95
N LYS A 370 -6.36 1.88 7.37
CA LYS A 370 -7.71 2.45 7.36
C LYS A 370 -7.78 3.77 8.14
N PRO A 371 -7.40 3.84 9.42
CA PRO A 371 -7.47 5.11 10.16
C PRO A 371 -6.60 6.20 9.54
N LEU A 372 -5.36 5.89 9.14
CA LEU A 372 -4.46 6.85 8.49
C LEU A 372 -5.09 7.44 7.23
N MET A 373 -5.51 6.59 6.30
CA MET A 373 -6.08 7.00 5.02
C MET A 373 -7.40 7.74 5.22
N SER A 374 -8.24 7.30 6.18
CA SER A 374 -9.48 7.98 6.54
C SER A 374 -9.19 9.42 7.02
N GLY A 375 -8.17 9.60 7.86
CA GLY A 375 -7.71 10.91 8.33
C GLY A 375 -7.24 11.79 7.18
N ILE A 376 -6.31 11.29 6.35
CA ILE A 376 -5.77 12.03 5.20
C ILE A 376 -6.88 12.54 4.27
N ILE A 377 -7.82 11.66 3.88
CA ILE A 377 -8.90 12.02 2.97
C ILE A 377 -9.87 12.99 3.63
N ASN A 378 -10.25 12.75 4.89
CA ASN A 378 -11.22 13.57 5.59
C ASN A 378 -10.68 14.99 5.84
N ASP A 379 -9.43 15.11 6.28
CA ASP A 379 -8.77 16.40 6.48
C ASP A 379 -8.73 17.20 5.17
N TYR A 380 -8.36 16.54 4.07
CA TYR A 380 -8.37 17.17 2.76
C TYR A 380 -9.78 17.60 2.32
N TYR A 381 -10.78 16.73 2.49
CA TYR A 381 -12.17 17.02 2.12
C TYR A 381 -12.71 18.22 2.90
N VAL A 382 -12.50 18.24 4.23
CA VAL A 382 -12.94 19.34 5.10
C VAL A 382 -12.26 20.65 4.69
N HIS A 383 -10.94 20.63 4.44
CA HIS A 383 -10.20 21.83 4.01
C HIS A 383 -10.71 22.41 2.68
N GLN A 384 -11.07 21.56 1.71
CA GLN A 384 -11.60 22.01 0.43
C GLN A 384 -13.04 22.59 0.54
N HIS A 385 -13.83 22.11 1.50
CA HIS A 385 -15.23 22.53 1.69
C HIS A 385 -15.40 23.69 2.68
N LEU A 386 -14.42 23.97 3.53
CA LEU A 386 -14.37 25.18 4.36
C LEU A 386 -13.88 26.42 3.59
N LYS A 387 -13.22 26.22 2.43
CA LYS A 387 -12.73 27.30 1.55
C LYS A 387 -13.75 27.78 0.52
N LYS A 388 -14.90 27.11 0.42
CA LYS A 388 -16.06 27.53 -0.38
C LYS A 388 -17.06 28.21 0.54
#